data_AF-A0A6U6C165-F1
#
_entry.id   AF-A0A6U6C165-F1
#
_cell.length_a   1.000
_cell.length_b   1.000
_cell.length_c   1.000
_cell.angle_alpha   90.00
_cell.angle_beta   90.00
_cell.angle_gamma   90.00
#
_symmetry.space_group_name_H-M   'P 1'
#
loop_
_entity.id
_entity.type
_entity.pdbx_description
1 polymer ?
#
loop_
_entity_poly.entity_id
_entity_poly.type
_entity_poly.pdbx_seq_one_letter_code
_entity_poly.pdbx_strand_id
1 'polypeptide(L)'
;MSSWIPCHPSKQQNTNDSSSGSNFFGDLVSFFENACASPSRQQLQPVSEAEPQNNKRDVVIHSNYQQKPPYSLVDGLSDAELARNFNFFTRDAAMDPKAFNEFLDQLFHEINPNFVATGEDKDVMISVFDPERTGFVSFSTFTHKMRELMPKVVGNRALIIIDLQNDFVHGSLAVKEGIDVVHAVNDLRQKFDIVGLTRDWHPHDHISFVDNHPGAQVFSSKRVNLPDGTSGEQVMWPRHCVQYTEGAEFHNELTVTNEDFVVSKGLDSRVDSYSGFFDNCRSFETRLRAELRSRNVSEVFVVGLAYDYCVGFTALDAVDCGFVVYVLEDCTRAVAEDSQKKMVESLKKRGVHVINSTQIPEKIAMNPRFMIEAARDMLQGKKKRINSLLC
;
A
#
# COMPACT_ATOMS: atom_id res chain seq x y z
N MET A 1 55.92 -42.70 -0.56
CA MET A 1 57.20 -41.97 -0.77
C MET A 1 56.88 -40.49 -0.66
N SER A 2 57.67 -39.77 0.15
CA SER A 2 57.76 -38.29 0.34
C SER A 2 56.46 -37.56 0.75
N SER A 3 56.21 -37.10 1.97
CA SER A 3 56.96 -36.22 2.91
C SER A 3 57.50 -34.93 2.26
N TRP A 4 57.07 -33.75 2.74
CA TRP A 4 57.88 -32.67 3.34
C TRP A 4 57.07 -31.36 3.50
N ILE A 5 57.52 -30.53 4.45
CA ILE A 5 56.76 -29.66 5.37
C ILE A 5 56.92 -28.14 4.99
N PRO A 6 56.73 -27.14 5.90
CA PRO A 6 55.78 -26.03 5.79
C PRO A 6 56.42 -24.67 5.46
N CYS A 7 55.63 -23.61 5.26
CA CYS A 7 56.15 -22.23 5.36
C CYS A 7 55.04 -21.19 5.62
N HIS A 8 54.98 -20.70 6.86
CA HIS A 8 54.74 -19.29 7.21
C HIS A 8 56.00 -18.85 8.01
N PRO A 9 56.35 -17.56 8.21
CA PRO A 9 55.61 -16.31 7.95
C PRO A 9 56.45 -15.16 7.34
N SER A 10 55.82 -14.07 6.86
CA SER A 10 56.38 -12.70 7.04
C SER A 10 55.33 -11.60 6.80
N LYS A 11 55.44 -10.57 7.63
CA LYS A 11 54.59 -9.40 7.78
C LYS A 11 54.80 -8.37 6.67
N GLN A 12 53.73 -7.68 6.27
CA GLN A 12 53.65 -6.22 6.04
C GLN A 12 52.15 -5.85 5.93
N GLN A 13 51.57 -5.31 7.00
CA GLN A 13 51.30 -3.89 7.23
C GLN A 13 50.12 -3.32 6.41
N ASN A 14 49.04 -3.05 7.15
CA ASN A 14 47.95 -2.09 6.95
C ASN A 14 48.08 -1.14 5.75
N THR A 15 47.01 -1.10 4.95
CA THR A 15 46.24 0.14 4.76
C THR A 15 44.75 -0.18 4.78
N ASN A 16 44.01 0.60 5.57
CA ASN A 16 42.56 0.63 5.64
C ASN A 16 41.95 0.74 4.23
N ASP A 17 40.94 -0.06 3.95
CA ASP A 17 39.88 0.31 3.01
C ASP A 17 38.53 0.09 3.71
N SER A 18 38.16 1.08 4.50
CA SER A 18 36.80 1.30 4.96
C SER A 18 36.04 2.01 3.84
N SER A 19 35.58 1.27 2.83
CA SER A 19 34.53 1.73 1.93
C SER A 19 33.18 1.49 2.60
N SER A 20 32.88 2.32 3.60
CA SER A 20 31.52 2.55 4.06
C SER A 20 30.75 3.24 2.92
N GLY A 21 30.17 2.44 2.03
CA GLY A 21 29.12 2.95 1.14
C GLY A 21 27.95 3.36 2.02
N SER A 22 27.83 4.66 2.30
CA SER A 22 26.69 5.23 3.00
C SER A 22 25.44 4.93 2.17
N ASN A 23 24.49 4.19 2.73
CA ASN A 23 23.19 4.00 2.12
C ASN A 23 22.41 5.31 2.27
N PHE A 24 22.62 6.23 1.32
CA PHE A 24 22.02 7.57 1.26
C PHE A 24 20.53 7.57 1.62
N PHE A 25 19.78 6.59 1.10
CA PHE A 25 18.36 6.41 1.39
C PHE A 25 18.11 5.96 2.83
N GLY A 26 18.88 4.99 3.32
CA GLY A 26 18.82 4.56 4.72
C GLY A 26 19.10 5.71 5.68
N ASP A 27 20.04 6.60 5.33
CA ASP A 27 20.35 7.80 6.11
C ASP A 27 19.24 8.84 6.01
N LEU A 28 18.64 9.06 4.84
CA LEU A 28 17.50 9.97 4.60
C LEU A 28 16.26 9.52 5.39
N VAL A 29 15.91 8.24 5.30
CA VAL A 29 14.77 7.64 6.02
C VAL A 29 15.03 7.70 7.52
N SER A 30 16.17 7.21 7.99
CA SER A 30 16.52 7.25 9.41
C SER A 30 16.52 8.67 9.96
N PHE A 31 17.01 9.64 9.19
CA PHE A 31 16.99 11.06 9.56
C PHE A 31 15.57 11.59 9.78
N PHE A 32 14.63 11.28 8.87
CA PHE A 32 13.24 11.76 9.00
C PHE A 32 12.39 10.92 9.94
N GLU A 33 12.59 9.61 10.05
CA GLU A 33 11.91 8.73 11.02
C GLU A 33 12.25 9.15 12.46
N ASN A 34 13.53 9.39 12.76
CA ASN A 34 13.95 9.89 14.07
C ASN A 34 13.43 11.29 14.38
N ALA A 35 13.20 12.12 13.35
CA ALA A 35 12.60 13.45 13.50
C ALA A 35 11.07 13.41 13.69
N CYS A 36 10.40 12.32 13.27
CA CYS A 36 8.95 12.13 13.39
C CYS A 36 8.55 11.29 14.62
N ALA A 37 9.49 10.57 15.24
CA ALA A 37 9.26 9.80 16.45
C ALA A 37 8.93 10.71 17.64
N SER A 38 7.68 10.67 18.09
CA SER A 38 7.27 11.23 19.39
C SER A 38 7.83 10.37 20.54
N PRO A 39 8.08 10.92 21.75
CA PRO A 39 8.49 10.12 22.89
C PRO A 39 7.42 9.05 23.16
N SER A 40 7.87 7.80 23.13
CA SER A 40 7.11 6.56 23.34
C SER A 40 5.93 6.65 24.30
N ARG A 41 4.79 6.02 23.92
CA ARG A 41 3.75 5.50 24.81
C ARG A 41 4.43 4.84 26.03
N GLN A 42 4.46 5.52 27.18
CA GLN A 42 4.64 4.82 28.45
C GLN A 42 3.38 3.99 28.68
N GLN A 43 3.61 2.70 28.98
CA GLN A 43 2.58 1.70 29.28
C GLN A 43 1.55 2.28 30.27
N LEU A 44 0.30 2.41 29.82
CA LEU A 44 -0.82 2.58 30.73
C LEU A 44 -1.06 1.24 31.41
N GLN A 45 -0.80 1.16 32.71
CA GLN A 45 -1.31 0.07 33.52
C GLN A 45 -2.85 0.16 33.59
N PRO A 46 -3.57 -0.97 33.55
CA PRO A 46 -5.03 -0.96 33.60
C PRO A 46 -5.49 -0.46 34.98
N VAL A 47 -6.30 0.60 34.99
CA VAL A 47 -7.04 1.05 36.17
C VAL A 47 -8.25 0.13 36.32
N SER A 48 -8.37 -0.52 37.48
CA SER A 48 -9.46 -1.43 37.82
C SER A 48 -10.84 -0.75 37.72
N GLU A 49 -11.78 -1.43 37.06
CA GLU A 49 -13.18 -1.04 36.96
C GLU A 49 -13.85 -0.99 38.35
N ALA A 50 -14.53 0.12 38.63
CA ALA A 50 -15.56 0.21 39.67
C ALA A 50 -16.89 0.56 38.99
N GLU A 51 -17.93 -0.21 39.35
CA GLU A 51 -19.28 -0.18 38.78
C GLU A 51 -19.99 1.19 38.87
N PRO A 52 -20.97 1.48 37.99
CA PRO A 52 -21.51 2.82 37.82
C PRO A 52 -22.61 3.16 38.84
N GLN A 53 -22.48 4.30 39.51
CA GLN A 53 -23.63 4.99 40.11
C GLN A 53 -23.99 6.26 39.34
N ASN A 54 -25.28 6.32 39.09
CA ASN A 54 -26.06 7.25 38.29
C ASN A 54 -26.02 8.69 38.86
N ASN A 55 -25.47 9.66 38.13
CA ASN A 55 -25.97 11.04 38.22
C ASN A 55 -25.48 11.95 37.07
N LYS A 56 -26.45 12.61 36.42
CA LYS A 56 -26.25 13.65 35.41
C LYS A 56 -25.60 14.89 36.05
N ARG A 57 -24.41 15.27 35.57
CA ARG A 57 -23.90 16.66 35.60
C ARG A 57 -23.07 16.92 34.35
N ASP A 58 -23.38 18.03 33.69
CA ASP A 58 -22.63 18.58 32.56
C ASP A 58 -21.16 18.79 32.93
N VAL A 59 -20.25 18.20 32.16
CA VAL A 59 -18.81 18.45 32.27
C VAL A 59 -18.39 19.35 31.11
N VAL A 60 -18.18 20.62 31.42
CA VAL A 60 -17.46 21.56 30.57
C VAL A 60 -15.98 21.17 30.59
N ILE A 61 -15.44 20.69 29.47
CA ILE A 61 -14.01 20.43 29.33
C ILE A 61 -13.32 21.71 28.82
N HIS A 62 -12.59 22.38 29.70
CA HIS A 62 -11.53 23.29 29.29
C HIS A 62 -10.24 22.49 29.05
N SER A 63 -9.80 22.36 27.80
CA SER A 63 -8.47 21.83 27.47
C SER A 63 -7.49 22.96 27.18
N ASN A 64 -6.77 23.42 28.22
CA ASN A 64 -5.52 24.14 28.02
C ASN A 64 -4.40 23.11 27.76
N TYR A 65 -4.24 22.71 26.50
CA TYR A 65 -3.05 21.99 26.03
C TYR A 65 -2.22 22.92 25.15
N GLN A 66 -1.15 23.48 25.70
CA GLN A 66 -0.03 23.92 24.87
C GLN A 66 0.89 22.73 24.63
N GLN A 67 0.75 22.07 23.48
CA GLN A 67 1.73 21.10 23.02
C GLN A 67 3.01 21.84 22.59
N LYS A 68 4.16 21.46 23.16
CA LYS A 68 5.45 21.74 22.50
C LYS A 68 5.59 20.80 21.31
N PRO A 69 6.01 21.27 20.12
CA PRO A 69 6.09 20.44 18.93
C PRO A 69 7.21 19.38 19.05
N PRO A 70 7.06 18.21 18.41
CA PRO A 70 7.88 17.01 18.62
C PRO A 70 9.31 17.05 18.03
N TYR A 71 9.83 18.20 17.59
CA TYR A 71 11.00 18.28 16.70
C TYR A 71 12.39 18.42 17.38
N SER A 72 12.51 18.22 18.70
CA SER A 72 13.68 18.67 19.47
C SER A 72 14.97 17.83 19.32
N LEU A 73 15.03 16.85 18.42
CA LEU A 73 16.23 16.03 18.18
C LEU A 73 17.11 16.53 17.03
N VAL A 74 16.61 17.43 16.19
CA VAL A 74 17.35 17.96 15.01
C VAL A 74 17.76 19.43 15.17
N ASP A 75 17.27 20.12 16.20
CA ASP A 75 17.61 21.52 16.49
C ASP A 75 19.10 21.75 16.85
N GLY A 76 19.91 20.69 16.91
CA GLY A 76 21.35 20.73 17.23
C GLY A 76 22.31 20.62 16.04
N LEU A 77 21.83 20.37 14.81
CA LEU A 77 22.67 20.28 13.61
C LEU A 77 22.41 21.48 12.68
N SER A 78 23.47 22.13 12.22
CA SER A 78 23.37 23.24 11.27
C SER A 78 23.00 22.77 9.86
N ASP A 79 22.33 23.63 9.08
CA ASP A 79 22.02 23.37 7.66
C ASP A 79 23.27 22.99 6.85
N ALA A 80 24.45 23.48 7.22
CA ALA A 80 25.73 23.16 6.58
C ALA A 80 26.30 21.79 6.99
N GLU A 81 25.97 21.27 8.18
CA GLU A 81 26.32 19.90 8.59
C GLU A 81 25.41 18.89 7.91
N LEU A 82 24.13 19.24 7.76
CA LEU A 82 23.16 18.38 7.09
C LEU A 82 23.36 18.37 5.57
N ALA A 83 23.61 19.52 4.92
CA ALA A 83 23.92 19.58 3.49
C ALA A 83 25.18 18.78 3.11
N ARG A 84 26.17 18.67 4.00
CA ARG A 84 27.36 17.83 3.78
C ARG A 84 27.06 16.33 3.69
N ASN A 85 25.93 15.87 4.23
CA ASN A 85 25.49 14.48 4.14
C ASN A 85 24.67 14.20 2.87
N PHE A 86 24.23 15.24 2.14
CA PHE A 86 23.42 15.12 0.93
C PHE A 86 24.16 15.75 -0.27
N ASN A 87 24.72 14.90 -1.15
CA ASN A 87 25.56 15.31 -2.29
C ASN A 87 24.87 16.20 -3.35
N PHE A 88 23.56 16.47 -3.21
CA PHE A 88 22.79 17.29 -4.14
C PHE A 88 22.85 18.79 -3.85
N PHE A 89 23.26 19.20 -2.65
CA PHE A 89 23.31 20.61 -2.26
C PHE A 89 24.66 21.25 -2.59
N THR A 90 24.63 22.43 -3.20
CA THR A 90 25.81 23.25 -3.46
C THR A 90 26.42 23.79 -2.14
N ARG A 91 27.59 24.43 -2.22
CA ARG A 91 28.24 25.08 -1.07
C ARG A 91 27.36 26.10 -0.35
N ASP A 92 26.40 26.69 -1.07
CA ASP A 92 25.43 27.66 -0.54
C ASP A 92 24.15 26.98 -0.03
N ALA A 93 24.19 25.66 0.16
CA ALA A 93 23.09 24.83 0.66
C ALA A 93 21.81 24.93 -0.19
N ALA A 94 21.95 25.06 -1.52
CA ALA A 94 20.82 25.06 -2.46
C ALA A 94 21.01 23.99 -3.55
N MET A 95 19.91 23.34 -3.94
CA MET A 95 19.82 22.50 -5.14
C MET A 95 19.32 23.34 -6.32
N ASP A 96 20.00 23.25 -7.46
CA ASP A 96 19.51 23.79 -8.73
C ASP A 96 18.48 22.84 -9.40
N PRO A 97 17.82 23.22 -10.50
CA PRO A 97 16.76 22.40 -11.10
C PRO A 97 17.28 21.07 -11.64
N LYS A 98 18.54 21.03 -12.09
CA LYS A 98 19.14 19.82 -12.65
C LYS A 98 19.43 18.84 -11.51
N ALA A 99 20.08 19.31 -10.45
CA ALA A 99 20.37 18.54 -9.25
C ALA A 99 19.08 18.03 -8.58
N PHE A 100 18.02 18.84 -8.54
CA PHE A 100 16.75 18.41 -7.96
C PHE A 100 16.05 17.33 -8.80
N ASN A 101 16.10 17.43 -10.13
CA ASN A 101 15.58 16.38 -11.00
C ASN A 101 16.38 15.08 -10.87
N GLU A 102 17.72 15.16 -10.81
CA GLU A 102 18.59 14.00 -10.57
C GLU A 102 18.30 13.36 -9.20
N PHE A 103 18.07 14.18 -8.17
CA PHE A 103 17.62 13.71 -6.85
C PHE A 103 16.30 12.95 -6.92
N LEU A 104 15.28 13.49 -7.61
CA LEU A 104 13.99 12.82 -7.74
C LEU A 104 14.11 11.51 -8.51
N ASP A 105 14.93 11.46 -9.57
CA ASP A 105 15.20 10.24 -10.32
C ASP A 105 15.86 9.18 -9.45
N GLN A 106 16.90 9.55 -8.70
CA GLN A 106 17.57 8.63 -7.78
C GLN A 106 16.62 8.15 -6.68
N LEU A 107 15.92 9.08 -6.02
CA LEU A 107 14.96 8.77 -4.95
C LEU A 107 13.90 7.77 -5.44
N PHE A 108 13.28 8.05 -6.57
CA PHE A 108 12.22 7.20 -7.09
C PHE A 108 12.74 5.84 -7.56
N HIS A 109 13.92 5.79 -8.17
CA HIS A 109 14.57 4.55 -8.57
C HIS A 109 14.98 3.68 -7.37
N GLU A 110 15.51 4.29 -6.30
CA GLU A 110 15.87 3.58 -5.07
C GLU A 110 14.65 3.02 -4.33
N ILE A 111 13.54 3.77 -4.29
CA ILE A 111 12.31 3.30 -3.67
C ILE A 111 11.64 2.19 -4.51
N ASN A 112 11.56 2.36 -5.83
CA ASN A 112 11.03 1.35 -6.75
C ASN A 112 11.75 1.44 -8.11
N PRO A 113 12.67 0.51 -8.43
CA PRO A 113 13.42 0.53 -9.68
C PRO A 113 12.56 0.43 -10.95
N ASN A 114 11.34 -0.10 -10.84
CA ASN A 114 10.39 -0.25 -11.94
C ASN A 114 9.50 0.99 -12.13
N PHE A 115 9.54 1.94 -11.20
CA PHE A 115 8.75 3.17 -11.30
C PHE A 115 9.47 4.19 -12.18
N VAL A 116 8.76 4.67 -13.21
CA VAL A 116 9.24 5.74 -14.09
C VAL A 116 8.39 6.98 -13.87
N ALA A 117 8.97 8.00 -13.24
CA ALA A 117 8.30 9.26 -13.02
C ALA A 117 8.10 10.01 -14.34
N THR A 118 6.88 10.44 -14.61
CA THR A 118 6.59 11.31 -15.76
C THR A 118 7.09 12.74 -15.51
N GLY A 119 7.16 13.56 -16.58
CA GLY A 119 7.45 14.99 -16.42
C GLY A 119 6.43 15.71 -15.51
N GLU A 120 5.16 15.29 -15.57
CA GLU A 120 4.11 15.82 -14.69
C GLU A 120 4.31 15.39 -13.22
N ASP A 121 4.69 14.14 -12.98
CA ASP A 121 4.98 13.65 -11.62
C ASP A 121 6.12 14.44 -10.97
N LYS A 122 7.19 14.72 -11.73
CA LYS A 122 8.29 15.56 -11.26
C LYS A 122 7.87 17.02 -11.05
N ASP A 123 7.03 17.57 -11.93
CA ASP A 123 6.53 18.94 -11.80
C ASP A 123 5.68 19.14 -10.53
N VAL A 124 4.88 18.14 -10.15
CA VAL A 124 4.14 18.11 -8.89
C VAL A 124 5.10 18.21 -7.71
N MET A 125 6.15 17.39 -7.71
CA MET A 125 7.17 17.42 -6.66
C MET A 125 7.85 18.77 -6.62
N ILE A 126 8.37 19.26 -7.75
CA ILE A 126 8.99 20.59 -7.87
C ILE A 126 8.07 21.67 -7.31
N SER A 127 6.78 21.66 -7.62
CA SER A 127 5.82 22.65 -7.12
C SER A 127 5.64 22.65 -5.60
N VAL A 128 5.90 21.52 -4.93
CA VAL A 128 5.90 21.44 -3.46
C VAL A 128 7.16 22.07 -2.87
N PHE A 129 8.32 21.79 -3.48
CA PHE A 129 9.64 22.18 -2.96
C PHE A 129 10.11 23.58 -3.41
N ASP A 130 9.65 24.06 -4.56
CA ASP A 130 9.90 25.38 -5.14
C ASP A 130 8.58 26.00 -5.67
N PRO A 131 7.67 26.40 -4.77
CA PRO A 131 6.35 26.91 -5.16
C PRO A 131 6.42 28.24 -5.93
N GLU A 132 7.49 29.01 -5.76
CA GLU A 132 7.72 30.30 -6.43
C GLU A 132 8.42 30.14 -7.78
N ARG A 133 8.80 28.90 -8.16
CA ARG A 133 9.51 28.58 -9.40
C ARG A 133 10.80 29.40 -9.56
N THR A 134 11.50 29.58 -8.45
CA THR A 134 12.79 30.30 -8.41
C THR A 134 13.89 29.55 -9.14
N GLY A 135 13.70 28.24 -9.36
CA GLY A 135 14.71 27.34 -9.89
C GLY A 135 15.67 26.83 -8.83
N PHE A 136 15.52 27.19 -7.56
CA PHE A 136 16.41 26.73 -6.49
C PHE A 136 15.63 26.24 -5.29
N VAL A 137 16.07 25.13 -4.70
CA VAL A 137 15.53 24.61 -3.44
C VAL A 137 16.62 24.70 -2.38
N SER A 138 16.48 25.65 -1.46
CA SER A 138 17.36 25.75 -0.28
C SER A 138 17.21 24.50 0.61
N PHE A 139 18.27 24.12 1.32
CA PHE A 139 18.29 22.98 2.24
C PHE A 139 17.22 23.08 3.35
N SER A 140 17.00 24.28 3.89
CA SER A 140 15.96 24.52 4.89
C SER A 140 14.54 24.29 4.33
N THR A 141 14.27 24.79 3.12
CA THR A 141 13.00 24.50 2.42
C THR A 141 12.85 23.01 2.14
N PHE A 142 13.90 22.35 1.65
CA PHE A 142 13.89 20.92 1.39
C PHE A 142 13.55 20.11 2.64
N THR A 143 14.28 20.32 3.73
CA THR A 143 14.06 19.59 4.99
C THR A 143 12.67 19.86 5.57
N HIS A 144 12.21 21.10 5.56
CA HIS A 144 10.86 21.44 6.00
C HIS A 144 9.80 20.71 5.18
N LYS A 145 9.93 20.73 3.85
CA LYS A 145 8.96 20.07 2.95
C LYS A 145 9.01 18.56 3.05
N MET A 146 10.20 17.97 3.19
CA MET A 146 10.34 16.55 3.48
C MET A 146 9.69 16.21 4.83
N ARG A 147 9.85 16.99 5.90
CA ARG A 147 9.16 16.72 7.18
C ARG A 147 7.64 16.80 7.08
N GLU A 148 7.10 17.65 6.21
CA GLU A 148 5.66 17.66 5.94
C GLU A 148 5.22 16.46 5.11
N LEU A 149 6.06 16.02 4.17
CA LEU A 149 5.75 14.96 3.22
C LEU A 149 5.93 13.56 3.82
N MET A 150 7.02 13.35 4.58
CA MET A 150 7.47 12.06 5.11
C MET A 150 6.42 11.30 5.92
N PRO A 151 5.71 11.93 6.88
CA PRO A 151 4.62 11.26 7.60
C PRO A 151 3.46 10.80 6.70
N LYS A 152 3.35 11.31 5.47
CA LYS A 152 2.32 10.92 4.49
C LYS A 152 2.81 9.84 3.52
N VAL A 153 4.09 9.48 3.57
CA VAL A 153 4.73 8.54 2.63
C VAL A 153 5.39 7.35 3.32
N VAL A 154 5.79 7.50 4.58
CA VAL A 154 6.09 6.38 5.48
C VAL A 154 4.77 5.82 5.97
N GLY A 155 4.38 4.70 5.36
CA GLY A 155 3.05 4.16 5.50
C GLY A 155 2.98 2.84 6.24
N ASN A 156 1.76 2.50 6.60
CA ASN A 156 1.41 1.18 7.14
C ASN A 156 1.43 0.13 6.02
N ARG A 157 1.67 -1.12 6.41
CA ARG A 157 1.47 -2.27 5.53
C ARG A 157 0.09 -2.85 5.79
N ALA A 158 -0.67 -3.06 4.71
CA ALA A 158 -1.98 -3.67 4.79
C ALA A 158 -1.98 -5.08 4.19
N LEU A 159 -2.56 -6.04 4.90
CA LEU A 159 -2.96 -7.33 4.36
C LEU A 159 -4.39 -7.21 3.81
N ILE A 160 -4.59 -7.49 2.53
CA ILE A 160 -5.89 -7.45 1.87
C ILE A 160 -6.29 -8.87 1.51
N ILE A 161 -7.26 -9.38 2.26
CA ILE A 161 -7.76 -10.75 2.18
C ILE A 161 -8.94 -10.77 1.23
N ILE A 162 -8.76 -11.41 0.08
CA ILE A 162 -9.73 -11.41 -1.00
C ILE A 162 -10.64 -12.64 -0.88
N ASP A 163 -11.92 -12.38 -0.68
CA ASP A 163 -13.05 -13.28 -0.96
C ASP A 163 -12.91 -14.71 -0.39
N LEU A 164 -12.44 -14.83 0.86
CA LEU A 164 -12.44 -16.10 1.59
C LEU A 164 -13.84 -16.44 2.13
N GLN A 165 -14.78 -16.60 1.20
CA GLN A 165 -16.19 -16.88 1.44
C GLN A 165 -16.54 -18.35 1.21
N ASN A 166 -17.65 -18.80 1.79
CA ASN A 166 -18.09 -20.19 1.71
C ASN A 166 -18.18 -20.72 0.27
N ASP A 167 -18.77 -19.96 -0.65
CA ASP A 167 -18.91 -20.41 -2.05
C ASP A 167 -17.59 -20.64 -2.76
N PHE A 168 -16.54 -19.90 -2.40
CA PHE A 168 -15.20 -20.07 -2.97
C PHE A 168 -14.36 -21.12 -2.23
N VAL A 169 -14.69 -21.46 -0.99
CA VAL A 169 -13.95 -22.46 -0.20
C VAL A 169 -14.54 -23.86 -0.34
N HIS A 170 -15.86 -24.01 -0.20
CA HIS A 170 -16.54 -25.30 -0.21
C HIS A 170 -17.94 -25.30 -0.86
N GLY A 171 -18.41 -24.17 -1.41
CA GLY A 171 -19.74 -24.03 -2.00
C GLY A 171 -19.76 -24.06 -3.53
N SER A 172 -20.60 -23.21 -4.13
CA SER A 172 -21.00 -23.35 -5.54
C SER A 172 -19.90 -23.06 -6.56
N LEU A 173 -18.83 -22.36 -6.15
CA LEU A 173 -17.68 -22.01 -6.99
C LEU A 173 -16.37 -22.33 -6.26
N ALA A 174 -16.33 -23.49 -5.58
CA ALA A 174 -15.20 -23.87 -4.75
C ALA A 174 -13.89 -23.94 -5.55
N VAL A 175 -12.89 -23.20 -5.07
CA VAL A 175 -11.52 -23.23 -5.59
C VAL A 175 -10.78 -24.38 -4.91
N LYS A 176 -10.08 -25.19 -5.70
CA LYS A 176 -9.31 -26.33 -5.19
C LYS A 176 -8.34 -25.87 -4.10
N GLU A 177 -8.35 -26.57 -2.96
CA GLU A 177 -7.50 -26.29 -1.79
C GLU A 177 -7.72 -24.88 -1.21
N GLY A 178 -8.91 -24.29 -1.38
CA GLY A 178 -9.24 -22.97 -0.84
C GLY A 178 -9.16 -22.89 0.69
N ILE A 179 -9.43 -23.98 1.40
CA ILE A 179 -9.34 -24.03 2.87
C ILE A 179 -7.91 -23.82 3.38
N ASP A 180 -6.90 -24.32 2.66
CA ASP A 180 -5.49 -24.15 3.04
C ASP A 180 -5.10 -22.67 3.02
N VAL A 181 -5.71 -21.88 2.13
CA VAL A 181 -5.51 -20.42 2.06
C VAL A 181 -6.10 -19.74 3.30
N VAL A 182 -7.26 -20.17 3.78
CA VAL A 182 -7.88 -19.63 5.00
C VAL A 182 -6.94 -19.76 6.20
N HIS A 183 -6.31 -20.94 6.36
CA HIS A 183 -5.37 -21.18 7.45
C HIS A 183 -4.10 -20.35 7.30
N ALA A 184 -3.49 -20.35 6.12
CA ALA A 184 -2.26 -19.59 5.86
C ALA A 184 -2.44 -18.09 6.11
N VAL A 185 -3.59 -17.52 5.72
CA VAL A 185 -3.87 -16.10 5.90
C VAL A 185 -4.02 -15.74 7.37
N ASN A 186 -4.67 -16.57 8.19
CA ASN A 186 -4.82 -16.32 9.63
C ASN A 186 -3.48 -16.15 10.33
N ASP A 187 -2.48 -16.96 9.98
CA ASP A 187 -1.13 -16.92 10.56
C ASP A 187 -0.35 -15.65 10.19
N LEU A 188 -0.70 -15.02 9.06
CA LEU A 188 0.00 -13.84 8.54
C LEU A 188 -0.49 -12.52 9.13
N ARG A 189 -1.71 -12.47 9.66
CA ARG A 189 -2.38 -11.23 10.08
C ARG A 189 -1.52 -10.36 10.99
N GLN A 190 -0.81 -10.99 11.94
CA GLN A 190 0.02 -10.30 12.95
C GLN A 190 1.26 -9.60 12.39
N LYS A 191 1.63 -9.86 11.13
CA LYS A 191 2.78 -9.20 10.47
C LYS A 191 2.42 -7.82 9.90
N PHE A 192 1.14 -7.46 9.88
CA PHE A 192 0.63 -6.27 9.19
C PHE A 192 0.04 -5.27 10.17
N ASP A 193 0.19 -3.99 9.85
CA ASP A 193 -0.35 -2.90 10.67
C ASP A 193 -1.88 -2.82 10.52
N ILE A 194 -2.38 -3.14 9.33
CA ILE A 194 -3.78 -3.03 8.92
C ILE A 194 -4.20 -4.33 8.24
N VAL A 195 -5.42 -4.79 8.51
CA VAL A 195 -6.04 -5.89 7.77
C VAL A 195 -7.38 -5.44 7.19
N GLY A 196 -7.58 -5.73 5.92
CA GLY A 196 -8.82 -5.45 5.19
C GLY A 196 -9.31 -6.70 4.48
N LEU A 197 -10.62 -6.86 4.38
CA LEU A 197 -11.25 -7.99 3.69
C LEU A 197 -12.11 -7.48 2.54
N THR A 198 -12.13 -8.21 1.44
CA THR A 198 -13.17 -8.07 0.42
C THR A 198 -14.13 -9.23 0.46
N ARG A 199 -15.35 -9.00 -0.02
CA ARG A 199 -16.30 -10.07 -0.30
C ARG A 199 -17.07 -9.76 -1.59
N ASP A 200 -17.25 -10.77 -2.43
CA ASP A 200 -18.27 -10.75 -3.47
C ASP A 200 -19.66 -10.74 -2.84
N TRP A 201 -20.54 -9.90 -3.38
CA TRP A 201 -21.83 -9.61 -2.78
C TRP A 201 -22.88 -9.35 -3.85
N HIS A 202 -23.16 -10.39 -4.64
CA HIS A 202 -23.92 -10.27 -5.88
C HIS A 202 -25.44 -10.31 -5.69
N PRO A 203 -26.20 -9.40 -6.33
CA PRO A 203 -27.65 -9.52 -6.40
C PRO A 203 -28.06 -10.79 -7.17
N HIS A 204 -29.29 -11.27 -6.96
CA HIS A 204 -29.75 -12.53 -7.58
C HIS A 204 -29.79 -12.46 -9.13
N ASP A 205 -30.01 -11.29 -9.71
CA ASP A 205 -30.06 -11.08 -11.15
C ASP A 205 -28.69 -10.66 -11.75
N HIS A 206 -27.58 -10.87 -11.03
CA HIS A 206 -26.25 -10.42 -11.45
C HIS A 206 -25.83 -10.98 -12.83
N ILE A 207 -25.25 -10.09 -13.64
CA ILE A 207 -24.89 -10.34 -15.05
C ILE A 207 -23.87 -11.46 -15.23
N SER A 208 -23.09 -11.78 -14.20
CA SER A 208 -22.04 -12.80 -14.28
C SER A 208 -22.58 -14.23 -14.15
N PHE A 209 -23.83 -14.42 -13.72
CA PHE A 209 -24.38 -15.76 -13.48
C PHE A 209 -24.94 -16.39 -14.75
N VAL A 210 -24.51 -17.63 -15.03
CA VAL A 210 -24.91 -18.40 -16.22
C VAL A 210 -26.42 -18.58 -16.33
N ASP A 211 -27.14 -18.72 -15.21
CA ASP A 211 -28.57 -18.99 -15.17
C ASP A 211 -29.43 -17.76 -15.50
N ASN A 212 -28.83 -16.57 -15.47
CA ASN A 212 -29.42 -15.33 -15.96
C ASN A 212 -29.25 -15.16 -17.49
N HIS A 213 -28.54 -16.08 -18.17
CA HIS A 213 -28.27 -16.03 -19.61
C HIS A 213 -28.69 -17.32 -20.31
N PRO A 214 -29.90 -17.38 -20.90
CA PRO A 214 -30.35 -18.56 -21.64
C PRO A 214 -29.34 -19.01 -22.71
N GLY A 215 -28.98 -20.30 -22.66
CA GLY A 215 -28.03 -20.93 -23.59
C GLY A 215 -26.54 -20.67 -23.28
N ALA A 216 -26.20 -19.93 -22.22
CA ALA A 216 -24.83 -19.82 -21.75
C ALA A 216 -24.37 -21.12 -21.07
N GLN A 217 -23.05 -21.32 -21.03
CA GLN A 217 -22.42 -22.45 -20.34
C GLN A 217 -21.51 -21.92 -19.22
N VAL A 218 -21.42 -22.67 -18.12
CA VAL A 218 -20.51 -22.34 -17.03
C VAL A 218 -19.07 -22.28 -17.56
N PHE A 219 -18.30 -21.29 -17.13
CA PHE A 219 -16.92 -21.00 -17.52
C PHE A 219 -16.72 -20.54 -18.98
N SER A 220 -17.80 -20.33 -19.74
CA SER A 220 -17.72 -19.74 -21.08
C SER A 220 -17.62 -18.22 -21.04
N SER A 221 -16.95 -17.63 -22.04
CA SER A 221 -17.00 -16.17 -22.25
C SER A 221 -18.20 -15.81 -23.11
N LYS A 222 -18.92 -14.76 -22.72
CA LYS A 222 -20.05 -14.22 -23.46
C LYS A 222 -19.95 -12.71 -23.51
N ARG A 223 -20.23 -12.14 -24.68
CA ARG A 223 -20.33 -10.69 -24.83
C ARG A 223 -21.64 -10.18 -24.22
N VAL A 224 -21.54 -9.22 -23.30
CA VAL A 224 -22.67 -8.63 -22.58
C VAL A 224 -22.69 -7.11 -22.73
N ASN A 225 -23.87 -6.50 -22.55
CA ASN A 225 -24.00 -5.04 -22.55
C ASN A 225 -23.66 -4.49 -21.16
N LEU A 226 -22.90 -3.41 -21.13
CA LEU A 226 -22.39 -2.78 -19.92
C LEU A 226 -23.17 -1.48 -19.61
N PRO A 227 -23.15 -1.00 -18.35
CA PRO A 227 -23.92 0.18 -17.94
C PRO A 227 -23.56 1.48 -18.68
N ASP A 228 -22.33 1.58 -19.21
CA ASP A 228 -21.83 2.71 -19.98
C ASP A 228 -22.29 2.71 -21.45
N GLY A 229 -23.11 1.73 -21.85
CA GLY A 229 -23.61 1.57 -23.22
C GLY A 229 -22.66 0.83 -24.15
N THR A 230 -21.51 0.37 -23.65
CA THR A 230 -20.58 -0.47 -24.40
C THR A 230 -20.93 -1.96 -24.26
N SER A 231 -20.16 -2.84 -24.92
CA SER A 231 -20.26 -4.29 -24.73
C SER A 231 -18.89 -4.87 -24.43
N GLY A 232 -18.80 -5.71 -23.40
CA GLY A 232 -17.57 -6.37 -22.94
C GLY A 232 -17.71 -7.89 -22.88
N GLU A 233 -16.58 -8.58 -22.75
CA GLU A 233 -16.54 -10.02 -22.49
C GLU A 233 -16.74 -10.30 -20.99
N GLN A 234 -17.63 -11.23 -20.67
CA GLN A 234 -17.92 -11.68 -19.31
C GLN A 234 -17.79 -13.19 -19.23
N VAL A 235 -17.04 -13.68 -18.25
CA VAL A 235 -17.02 -15.12 -17.92
C VAL A 235 -18.32 -15.46 -17.19
N MET A 236 -18.98 -16.51 -17.64
CA MET A 236 -20.25 -16.98 -17.07
C MET A 236 -19.97 -17.93 -15.90
N TRP A 237 -20.33 -17.53 -14.68
CA TRP A 237 -20.10 -18.29 -13.46
C TRP A 237 -21.35 -19.07 -13.02
N PRO A 238 -21.20 -20.15 -12.23
CA PRO A 238 -22.34 -20.62 -11.45
C PRO A 238 -22.78 -19.51 -10.50
N ARG A 239 -24.03 -19.54 -10.06
CA ARG A 239 -24.52 -18.61 -9.05
C ARG A 239 -23.73 -18.79 -7.76
N HIS A 240 -23.13 -17.71 -7.26
CA HIS A 240 -22.26 -17.72 -6.08
C HIS A 240 -22.35 -16.38 -5.35
N CYS A 241 -21.97 -16.37 -4.07
CA CYS A 241 -21.85 -15.19 -3.23
C CYS A 241 -23.07 -14.25 -3.30
N VAL A 242 -24.26 -14.85 -3.40
CA VAL A 242 -25.52 -14.11 -3.49
C VAL A 242 -25.79 -13.42 -2.16
N GLN A 243 -26.15 -12.13 -2.19
CA GLN A 243 -26.35 -11.32 -0.99
C GLN A 243 -27.25 -12.03 0.03
N TYR A 244 -26.82 -11.99 1.29
CA TYR A 244 -27.55 -12.54 2.44
C TYR A 244 -27.79 -14.06 2.39
N THR A 245 -26.99 -14.80 1.62
CA THR A 245 -26.96 -16.27 1.66
C THR A 245 -25.74 -16.77 2.40
N GLU A 246 -25.80 -18.00 2.90
CA GLU A 246 -24.67 -18.69 3.55
C GLU A 246 -23.45 -18.74 2.63
N GLY A 247 -23.65 -18.95 1.32
CA GLY A 247 -22.56 -18.98 0.34
C GLY A 247 -21.74 -17.68 0.29
N ALA A 248 -22.36 -16.54 0.61
CA ALA A 248 -21.70 -15.23 0.63
C ALA A 248 -21.06 -14.87 1.98
N GLU A 249 -21.29 -15.65 3.03
CA GLU A 249 -20.62 -15.41 4.31
C GLU A 249 -19.12 -15.74 4.22
N PHE A 250 -18.31 -15.07 5.04
CA PHE A 250 -16.91 -15.46 5.21
C PHE A 250 -16.84 -16.88 5.77
N HIS A 251 -15.81 -17.62 5.35
CA HIS A 251 -15.60 -18.97 5.87
C HIS A 251 -15.46 -18.94 7.40
N ASN A 252 -16.11 -19.87 8.09
CA ASN A 252 -16.18 -19.89 9.56
C ASN A 252 -14.79 -20.02 10.25
N GLU A 253 -13.82 -20.61 9.57
CA GLU A 253 -12.43 -20.72 10.05
C GLU A 253 -11.57 -19.48 9.75
N LEU A 254 -12.08 -18.51 8.99
CA LEU A 254 -11.39 -17.24 8.78
C LEU A 254 -11.48 -16.39 10.05
N THR A 255 -10.34 -15.95 10.54
CA THR A 255 -10.31 -14.97 11.64
C THR A 255 -10.73 -13.61 11.09
N VAL A 256 -11.82 -13.06 11.60
CA VAL A 256 -12.29 -11.70 11.34
C VAL A 256 -12.43 -10.97 12.67
N THR A 257 -11.85 -9.79 12.81
CA THR A 257 -11.85 -9.01 14.05
C THR A 257 -12.56 -7.67 13.88
N ASN A 258 -12.83 -6.97 14.98
CA ASN A 258 -13.52 -5.67 14.94
C ASN A 258 -12.64 -4.54 14.39
N GLU A 259 -11.33 -4.75 14.34
CA GLU A 259 -10.35 -3.84 13.75
C GLU A 259 -10.31 -3.93 12.22
N ASP A 260 -10.83 -5.02 11.66
CA ASP A 260 -10.90 -5.23 10.22
C ASP A 260 -11.91 -4.29 9.57
N PHE A 261 -11.57 -3.77 8.39
CA PHE A 261 -12.55 -3.17 7.52
C PHE A 261 -12.95 -4.16 6.41
N VAL A 262 -14.23 -4.14 6.03
CA VAL A 262 -14.78 -5.01 5.00
C VAL A 262 -15.30 -4.18 3.83
N VAL A 263 -14.91 -4.54 2.62
CA VAL A 263 -15.39 -3.94 1.36
C VAL A 263 -16.19 -4.97 0.58
N SER A 264 -17.44 -4.65 0.26
CA SER A 264 -18.26 -5.49 -0.61
C SER A 264 -18.14 -5.02 -2.06
N LYS A 265 -18.01 -5.97 -3.00
CA LYS A 265 -17.92 -5.73 -4.45
C LYS A 265 -18.96 -6.56 -5.22
N GLY A 266 -19.16 -6.24 -6.50
CA GLY A 266 -20.14 -6.94 -7.35
C GLY A 266 -21.61 -6.59 -7.04
N LEU A 267 -21.86 -5.36 -6.56
CA LEU A 267 -23.17 -4.93 -6.06
C LEU A 267 -24.17 -4.56 -7.17
N ASP A 268 -23.70 -4.12 -8.34
CA ASP A 268 -24.55 -3.72 -9.46
C ASP A 268 -24.88 -4.95 -10.31
N SER A 269 -26.16 -5.24 -10.55
CA SER A 269 -26.56 -6.43 -11.31
C SER A 269 -26.09 -6.42 -12.77
N ARG A 270 -25.64 -5.29 -13.29
CA ARG A 270 -25.31 -5.08 -14.71
C ARG A 270 -23.81 -5.10 -15.02
N VAL A 271 -22.95 -5.11 -14.01
CA VAL A 271 -21.49 -5.10 -14.19
C VAL A 271 -20.81 -5.90 -13.08
N ASP A 272 -19.92 -6.78 -13.50
CA ASP A 272 -19.13 -7.60 -12.58
C ASP A 272 -17.94 -6.81 -11.99
N SER A 273 -17.37 -7.28 -10.89
CA SER A 273 -16.32 -6.58 -10.14
C SER A 273 -15.33 -7.56 -9.54
N TYR A 274 -14.32 -7.96 -10.31
CA TYR A 274 -13.26 -8.82 -9.77
C TYR A 274 -12.39 -8.07 -8.78
N SER A 275 -11.99 -6.84 -9.12
CA SER A 275 -11.13 -6.03 -8.28
C SER A 275 -11.85 -5.53 -7.03
N GLY A 276 -11.13 -5.53 -5.92
CA GLY A 276 -11.53 -4.85 -4.69
C GLY A 276 -11.56 -3.33 -4.83
N PHE A 277 -10.98 -2.72 -5.87
CA PHE A 277 -10.93 -1.27 -6.08
C PHE A 277 -12.00 -0.74 -7.02
N PHE A 278 -12.27 -1.43 -8.12
CA PHE A 278 -13.18 -0.95 -9.17
C PHE A 278 -14.04 -2.09 -9.72
N ASP A 279 -15.20 -1.73 -10.25
CA ASP A 279 -15.92 -2.65 -11.15
C ASP A 279 -15.11 -2.90 -12.44
N ASN A 280 -15.49 -3.92 -13.22
CA ASN A 280 -14.77 -4.31 -14.43
C ASN A 280 -14.80 -3.24 -15.54
N CYS A 281 -15.72 -2.27 -15.46
CA CYS A 281 -15.78 -1.10 -16.36
C CYS A 281 -15.00 0.10 -15.82
N ARG A 282 -14.49 0.02 -14.60
CA ARG A 282 -13.97 1.14 -13.80
C ARG A 282 -14.94 2.31 -13.70
N SER A 283 -16.24 2.04 -13.78
CA SER A 283 -17.29 3.06 -13.70
C SER A 283 -17.64 3.41 -12.26
N PHE A 284 -17.40 2.48 -11.34
CA PHE A 284 -17.53 2.63 -9.91
C PHE A 284 -16.22 2.27 -9.20
N GLU A 285 -15.80 3.13 -8.26
CA GLU A 285 -14.72 2.87 -7.33
C GLU A 285 -15.32 2.44 -5.98
N THR A 286 -14.85 1.33 -5.44
CA THR A 286 -15.24 0.87 -4.11
C THR A 286 -14.62 1.75 -3.02
N ARG A 287 -14.91 1.43 -1.76
CA ARG A 287 -14.27 2.13 -0.62
C ARG A 287 -12.83 1.72 -0.35
N LEU A 288 -12.29 0.69 -1.00
CA LEU A 288 -10.99 0.11 -0.64
C LEU A 288 -9.87 1.14 -0.67
N ARG A 289 -9.76 1.95 -1.73
CA ARG A 289 -8.74 3.00 -1.80
C ARG A 289 -8.87 3.99 -0.65
N ALA A 290 -10.08 4.48 -0.37
CA ALA A 290 -10.33 5.45 0.69
C ALA A 290 -9.98 4.88 2.09
N GLU A 291 -10.31 3.61 2.36
CA GLU A 291 -9.97 2.94 3.61
C GLU A 291 -8.44 2.81 3.79
N LEU A 292 -7.71 2.45 2.73
CA LEU A 292 -6.26 2.34 2.76
C LEU A 292 -5.57 3.70 2.92
N ARG A 293 -6.04 4.73 2.20
CA ARG A 293 -5.45 6.08 2.29
C ARG A 293 -5.70 6.75 3.63
N SER A 294 -6.90 6.63 4.18
CA SER A 294 -7.20 7.15 5.52
C SER A 294 -6.37 6.52 6.64
N ARG A 295 -5.85 5.30 6.41
CA ARG A 295 -4.95 4.56 7.32
C ARG A 295 -3.47 4.70 6.97
N ASN A 296 -3.16 5.61 6.04
CA ASN A 296 -1.80 5.92 5.63
C ASN A 296 -1.05 4.67 5.14
N VAL A 297 -1.73 3.75 4.45
CA VAL A 297 -1.12 2.52 3.93
C VAL A 297 -0.27 2.84 2.71
N SER A 298 0.98 2.37 2.66
CA SER A 298 1.90 2.49 1.51
C SER A 298 2.10 1.17 0.76
N GLU A 299 2.03 0.04 1.47
CA GLU A 299 2.24 -1.30 0.92
C GLU A 299 0.98 -2.15 1.11
N VAL A 300 0.60 -2.87 0.06
CA VAL A 300 -0.55 -3.78 0.05
C VAL A 300 -0.07 -5.18 -0.28
N PHE A 301 -0.41 -6.12 0.61
CA PHE A 301 -0.14 -7.54 0.47
C PHE A 301 -1.46 -8.22 0.19
N VAL A 302 -1.64 -8.73 -1.03
CA VAL A 302 -2.89 -9.34 -1.50
C VAL A 302 -2.79 -10.85 -1.36
N VAL A 303 -3.81 -11.43 -0.72
CA VAL A 303 -3.96 -12.87 -0.47
C VAL A 303 -5.41 -13.28 -0.69
N GLY A 304 -5.71 -14.58 -0.68
CA GLY A 304 -7.08 -15.08 -0.81
C GLY A 304 -7.39 -15.69 -2.16
N LEU A 305 -8.64 -15.57 -2.61
CA LEU A 305 -9.18 -16.30 -3.77
C LEU A 305 -9.89 -15.37 -4.76
N ALA A 306 -9.87 -15.63 -6.07
CA ALA A 306 -8.94 -16.52 -6.78
C ALA A 306 -7.76 -15.71 -7.35
N TYR A 307 -6.56 -16.33 -7.37
CA TYR A 307 -5.30 -15.74 -7.84
C TYR A 307 -5.43 -15.06 -9.22
N ASP A 308 -6.03 -15.77 -10.15
CA ASP A 308 -6.18 -15.44 -11.56
C ASP A 308 -7.39 -14.54 -11.88
N TYR A 309 -8.16 -14.19 -10.85
CA TYR A 309 -9.30 -13.26 -10.92
C TYR A 309 -9.17 -12.21 -9.81
N CYS A 310 -9.98 -12.28 -8.76
CA CYS A 310 -10.15 -11.21 -7.78
C CYS A 310 -8.83 -10.75 -7.14
N VAL A 311 -7.92 -11.68 -6.80
CA VAL A 311 -6.59 -11.35 -6.26
C VAL A 311 -5.77 -10.60 -7.31
N GLY A 312 -5.65 -11.15 -8.52
CA GLY A 312 -4.86 -10.57 -9.60
C GLY A 312 -5.36 -9.19 -10.02
N PHE A 313 -6.67 -9.05 -10.29
CA PHE A 313 -7.27 -7.76 -10.65
C PHE A 313 -7.15 -6.73 -9.51
N THR A 314 -7.32 -7.13 -8.26
CA THR A 314 -7.10 -6.23 -7.11
C THR A 314 -5.65 -5.77 -7.04
N ALA A 315 -4.69 -6.66 -7.24
CA ALA A 315 -3.26 -6.33 -7.23
C ALA A 315 -2.89 -5.38 -8.38
N LEU A 316 -3.42 -5.60 -9.59
CA LEU A 316 -3.21 -4.73 -10.74
C LEU A 316 -3.76 -3.31 -10.52
N ASP A 317 -4.95 -3.21 -9.94
CA ASP A 317 -5.56 -1.93 -9.61
C ASP A 317 -4.90 -1.24 -8.43
N ALA A 318 -4.37 -2.00 -7.46
CA ALA A 318 -3.58 -1.45 -6.37
C ALA A 318 -2.33 -0.73 -6.91
N VAL A 319 -1.66 -1.29 -7.93
CA VAL A 319 -0.54 -0.61 -8.61
C VAL A 319 -1.01 0.70 -9.26
N ASP A 320 -2.14 0.68 -9.96
CA ASP A 320 -2.70 1.89 -10.60
C ASP A 320 -3.12 2.94 -9.58
N CYS A 321 -3.57 2.48 -8.40
CA CYS A 321 -3.84 3.33 -7.24
C CYS A 321 -2.58 3.72 -6.48
N GLY A 322 -1.38 3.39 -6.95
CA GLY A 322 -0.11 3.86 -6.39
C GLY A 322 0.46 3.04 -5.23
N PHE A 323 -0.11 1.88 -4.91
CA PHE A 323 0.40 1.00 -3.84
C PHE A 323 1.71 0.29 -4.23
N VAL A 324 2.61 0.00 -3.28
CA VAL A 324 3.59 -1.09 -3.49
C VAL A 324 2.80 -2.36 -3.30
N VAL A 325 2.82 -3.26 -4.28
CA VAL A 325 1.92 -4.42 -4.26
C VAL A 325 2.73 -5.70 -4.21
N TYR A 326 2.40 -6.52 -3.23
CA TYR A 326 2.86 -7.88 -3.09
C TYR A 326 1.68 -8.82 -3.25
N VAL A 327 1.86 -9.90 -4.01
CA VAL A 327 0.95 -11.04 -4.00
C VAL A 327 1.69 -12.19 -3.35
N LEU A 328 1.14 -12.71 -2.24
CA LEU A 328 1.73 -13.85 -1.54
C LEU A 328 1.19 -15.14 -2.15
N GLU A 329 1.95 -15.71 -3.09
CA GLU A 329 1.47 -16.77 -3.99
C GLU A 329 1.06 -18.05 -3.23
N ASP A 330 1.77 -18.38 -2.14
CA ASP A 330 1.46 -19.52 -1.27
C ASP A 330 0.18 -19.33 -0.46
N CYS A 331 -0.29 -18.08 -0.33
CA CYS A 331 -1.52 -17.68 0.35
C CYS A 331 -2.64 -17.37 -0.65
N THR A 332 -2.62 -18.04 -1.81
CA THR A 332 -3.63 -17.90 -2.86
C THR A 332 -3.85 -19.23 -3.58
N ARG A 333 -4.98 -19.38 -4.28
CA ARG A 333 -5.23 -20.45 -5.27
C ARG A 333 -5.94 -19.88 -6.49
N ALA A 334 -5.66 -20.45 -7.67
CA ALA A 334 -6.28 -20.06 -8.93
C ALA A 334 -7.49 -20.94 -9.26
N VAL A 335 -8.41 -20.43 -10.08
CA VAL A 335 -9.51 -21.22 -10.66
C VAL A 335 -8.96 -22.22 -11.67
N ALA A 336 -8.02 -21.80 -12.53
CA ALA A 336 -7.39 -22.68 -13.51
C ALA A 336 -5.92 -22.33 -13.78
N GLU A 337 -5.14 -23.33 -14.20
CA GLU A 337 -3.70 -23.19 -14.43
C GLU A 337 -3.37 -22.22 -15.58
N ASP A 338 -4.14 -22.27 -16.68
CA ASP A 338 -3.87 -21.44 -17.85
C ASP A 338 -4.16 -19.95 -17.61
N SER A 339 -5.23 -19.64 -16.86
CA SER A 339 -5.53 -18.27 -16.43
C SER A 339 -4.53 -17.77 -15.38
N GLN A 340 -4.06 -18.66 -14.49
CA GLN A 340 -2.98 -18.33 -13.56
C GLN A 340 -1.70 -17.91 -14.29
N LYS A 341 -1.24 -18.68 -15.29
CA LYS A 341 -0.03 -18.34 -16.07
C LYS A 341 -0.12 -16.93 -16.69
N LYS A 342 -1.26 -16.61 -17.31
CA LYS A 342 -1.52 -15.28 -17.89
C LYS A 342 -1.53 -14.18 -16.83
N MET A 343 -2.11 -14.46 -15.65
CA MET A 343 -2.14 -13.49 -14.57
C MET A 343 -0.75 -13.23 -13.99
N VAL A 344 0.08 -14.27 -13.78
CA VAL A 344 1.48 -14.12 -13.33
C VAL A 344 2.26 -13.18 -14.26
N GLU A 345 2.15 -13.38 -15.58
CA GLU A 345 2.80 -12.53 -16.58
C GLU A 345 2.31 -11.08 -16.49
N SER A 346 1.01 -10.88 -16.33
CA SER A 346 0.38 -9.56 -16.22
C SER A 346 0.84 -8.81 -14.95
N LEU A 347 0.85 -9.49 -13.80
CA LEU A 347 1.29 -8.97 -12.52
C LEU A 347 2.76 -8.54 -12.58
N LYS A 348 3.64 -9.42 -13.06
CA LYS A 348 5.08 -9.12 -13.18
C LYS A 348 5.34 -7.95 -14.12
N LYS A 349 4.66 -7.90 -15.28
CA LYS A 349 4.78 -6.80 -16.25
C LYS A 349 4.34 -5.46 -15.67
N ARG A 350 3.40 -5.48 -14.73
CA ARG A 350 2.87 -4.28 -14.05
C ARG A 350 3.64 -3.92 -12.78
N GLY A 351 4.73 -4.63 -12.46
CA GLY A 351 5.59 -4.33 -11.32
C GLY A 351 5.06 -4.83 -9.98
N VAL A 352 4.12 -5.78 -9.98
CA VAL A 352 3.69 -6.46 -8.75
C VAL A 352 4.76 -7.46 -8.31
N HIS A 353 5.09 -7.44 -7.02
CA HIS A 353 6.02 -8.39 -6.41
C HIS A 353 5.28 -9.70 -6.08
N VAL A 354 5.41 -10.70 -6.95
CA VAL A 354 4.90 -12.05 -6.67
C VAL A 354 5.96 -12.81 -5.87
N ILE A 355 5.66 -13.11 -4.60
CA ILE A 355 6.59 -13.70 -3.63
C ILE A 355 5.87 -14.75 -2.77
N ASN A 356 6.64 -15.56 -2.04
CA ASN A 356 6.13 -16.40 -0.97
C ASN A 356 6.01 -15.61 0.35
N SER A 357 5.13 -16.04 1.25
CA SER A 357 4.90 -15.41 2.56
C SER A 357 6.11 -15.44 3.50
N THR A 358 7.07 -16.32 3.23
CA THR A 358 8.38 -16.40 3.90
C THR A 358 9.36 -15.33 3.42
N GLN A 359 9.06 -14.66 2.32
CA GLN A 359 9.89 -13.64 1.67
C GLN A 359 9.32 -12.24 1.84
N ILE A 360 8.33 -12.05 2.73
CA ILE A 360 7.81 -10.73 3.07
C ILE A 360 9.00 -9.85 3.49
N PRO A 361 9.28 -8.76 2.75
CA PRO A 361 10.42 -7.93 3.05
C PRO A 361 10.24 -7.22 4.40
N GLU A 362 11.35 -6.77 4.96
CA GLU A 362 11.29 -5.75 6.00
C GLU A 362 10.53 -4.53 5.45
N LYS A 363 9.79 -3.86 6.34
CA LYS A 363 8.90 -2.75 5.96
C LYS A 363 9.69 -1.69 5.20
N ILE A 364 9.30 -1.40 3.96
CA ILE A 364 9.96 -0.40 3.13
C ILE A 364 9.32 0.96 3.46
N ALA A 365 10.15 1.89 3.90
CA ALA A 365 9.64 3.14 4.46
C ALA A 365 8.97 4.10 3.43
N MET A 366 9.00 3.88 2.10
CA MET A 366 8.43 4.85 1.13
C MET A 366 7.88 4.19 -0.16
N ASN A 367 6.99 4.90 -0.87
CA ASN A 367 6.56 4.60 -2.24
C ASN A 367 6.50 5.89 -3.10
N PRO A 368 7.01 5.90 -4.36
CA PRO A 368 7.04 7.09 -5.20
C PRO A 368 5.67 7.67 -5.56
N ARG A 369 4.69 6.84 -5.89
CA ARG A 369 3.33 7.27 -6.28
C ARG A 369 2.61 7.93 -5.12
N PHE A 370 2.72 7.39 -3.91
CA PHE A 370 2.20 8.07 -2.71
C PHE A 370 2.88 9.38 -2.46
N MET A 371 4.19 9.45 -2.67
CA MET A 371 4.93 10.70 -2.51
C MET A 371 4.39 11.78 -3.45
N ILE A 372 4.11 11.41 -4.70
CA ILE A 372 3.52 12.33 -5.67
C ILE A 372 2.08 12.68 -5.29
N GLU A 373 1.25 11.74 -4.85
CA GLU A 373 -0.13 12.02 -4.46
C GLU A 373 -0.22 12.87 -3.17
N ALA A 374 0.57 12.56 -2.16
CA ALA A 374 0.70 13.37 -0.95
C ALA A 374 1.19 14.79 -1.29
N ALA A 375 2.10 14.92 -2.26
CA ALA A 375 2.51 16.21 -2.80
C ALA A 375 1.34 16.94 -3.49
N ARG A 376 0.52 16.26 -4.31
CA ARG A 376 -0.70 16.85 -4.90
C ARG A 376 -1.66 17.35 -3.81
N ASP A 377 -1.89 16.57 -2.76
CA ASP A 377 -2.77 16.94 -1.66
C ASP A 377 -2.27 18.17 -0.90
N MET A 378 -0.95 18.27 -0.68
CA MET A 378 -0.33 19.46 -0.08
C MET A 378 -0.56 20.72 -0.94
N LEU A 379 -0.51 20.61 -2.26
CA LEU A 379 -0.79 21.72 -3.17
C LEU A 379 -2.27 22.11 -3.17
N GLN A 380 -3.17 21.14 -3.16
CA GLN A 380 -4.62 21.38 -3.11
C GLN A 380 -5.08 21.97 -1.78
N GLY A 381 -4.53 21.49 -0.66
CA GLY A 381 -4.81 22.02 0.68
C GLY A 381 -4.42 23.49 0.82
N LYS A 382 -3.29 23.90 0.24
CA LYS A 382 -2.89 25.32 0.16
C LYS A 382 -3.92 26.16 -0.61
N LYS A 383 -4.40 25.70 -1.78
CA LYS A 383 -5.42 26.40 -2.57
C LYS A 383 -6.72 26.59 -1.79
N LYS A 384 -7.19 25.56 -1.07
CA LYS A 384 -8.39 25.66 -0.21
C LYS A 384 -8.20 26.67 0.94
N ARG A 385 -7.03 26.68 1.58
CA ARG A 385 -6.73 27.60 2.70
C ARG A 385 -6.59 29.06 2.27
N ILE A 386 -6.03 29.31 1.09
CA ILE A 386 -5.98 30.65 0.49
C ILE A 386 -7.39 31.15 0.17
N ASN A 387 -8.23 30.31 -0.44
CA ASN A 387 -9.60 30.67 -0.74
C ASN A 387 -10.45 30.93 0.52
N SER A 388 -10.21 30.21 1.62
CA SER A 388 -10.91 30.46 2.90
C SER A 388 -10.42 31.70 3.66
N LEU A 389 -9.28 32.27 3.30
CA LEU A 389 -8.76 33.52 3.86
C LEU A 389 -9.16 34.75 3.03
N LEU A 390 -9.71 34.53 1.83
CA LEU A 390 -10.14 35.56 0.89
C LEU A 390 -11.67 35.72 0.81
N CYS A 391 -12.42 34.86 1.52
CA CYS A 391 -13.86 34.98 1.78
C CYS A 391 -14.05 35.35 3.26
#